data_AF-A0A938LIL5-F1
#
_entry.id   AF-A0A938LIL5-F1
#
_cell.length_a   1.000
_cell.length_b   1.000
_cell.length_c   1.000
_cell.angle_alpha   90.00
_cell.angle_beta   90.00
_cell.angle_gamma   90.00
#
_symmetry.space_group_name_H-M   'P 1'
#
loop_
_entity.id
_entity.type
_entity.pdbx_description
1 polymer ?
#
loop_
_entity_poly.entity_id
_entity_poly.type
_entity_poly.pdbx_seq_one_letter_code
_entity_poly.pdbx_strand_id
1 'polypeptide(L)'
;MRRTMNLREAALMLCALAMLGPASAASAGAPPAAPAALGKHAAGAVPSPESGWPQWRGKYRDGICDEKGLLAAWPEGGPRNLWKAAGLGRGWSSPIIAGGTLYITGDVADECVIFAFDLAGKPRWQAKNGPAWKGPYPGARACCAYSEGRLYHMNAHGRAACLDAATGKELWAVNTLEAFEGKNITWATAECLLVDGPRLIVTPGGRKAMMAALDKTSGKTVWSSDPIPGDRAGYASPILFEHGGRRHIVSLSGQHALGVDADTGKLLWTVPCKNRWEVNVSPAVYAGGCVFIVAPDGPDARLLRLKGAAGASGGSGGVTVEEAWASDLDTLTGGVVLVDGVLYGAGYRKFRGWRATDFTTGKTRYQAGEPDSGSAIWADGRLYVLSESGPMSLLKPTADGLDACGRFDLVPPAPKKRDVWPHPVILDGRLYLRYHDTLWCYDVRGK
;
A
#
# COMPACT_ATOMS: atom_id res chain seq x y z
N MET A 1 -68.23 -65.80 -7.14
CA MET A 1 -66.97 -65.03 -7.10
C MET A 1 -67.38 -63.56 -6.93
N ARG A 2 -67.58 -62.96 -5.74
CA ARG A 2 -66.76 -62.80 -4.50
C ARG A 2 -65.38 -62.20 -4.85
N ARG A 3 -64.97 -61.00 -4.41
CA ARG A 3 -65.21 -60.20 -3.17
C ARG A 3 -65.04 -58.68 -3.48
N THR A 4 -66.06 -57.83 -3.28
CA THR A 4 -66.38 -56.95 -2.11
C THR A 4 -65.51 -55.70 -1.89
N MET A 5 -66.09 -54.55 -2.27
CA MET A 5 -66.24 -53.25 -1.55
C MET A 5 -65.45 -52.98 -0.26
N ASN A 6 -65.01 -51.72 -0.09
CA ASN A 6 -65.72 -50.87 0.89
C ASN A 6 -65.77 -49.38 0.51
N LEU A 7 -67.00 -48.87 0.42
CA LEU A 7 -67.38 -47.46 0.43
C LEU A 7 -67.51 -47.01 1.89
N ARG A 8 -66.85 -45.90 2.24
CA ARG A 8 -67.16 -44.91 3.28
C ARG A 8 -65.98 -43.94 3.25
N GLU A 9 -66.05 -42.64 3.01
CA GLU A 9 -67.14 -41.69 2.97
C GLU A 9 -66.59 -40.52 2.13
N ALA A 10 -67.22 -40.22 1.00
CA ALA A 10 -67.04 -38.96 0.29
C ALA A 10 -68.31 -38.15 0.52
N ALA A 11 -68.35 -37.36 1.58
CA ALA A 11 -69.33 -36.29 1.77
C ALA A 11 -68.86 -35.32 2.85
N LEU A 12 -69.16 -34.03 2.63
CA LEU A 12 -68.91 -32.88 3.51
C LEU A 12 -67.51 -32.23 3.46
N MET A 13 -67.26 -31.61 2.30
CA MET A 13 -66.69 -30.26 2.23
C MET A 13 -67.42 -29.33 3.22
N LEU A 14 -66.75 -28.84 4.27
CA LEU A 14 -66.85 -27.47 4.79
C LEU A 14 -65.79 -27.24 5.89
N CYS A 15 -65.22 -26.02 5.90
CA CYS A 15 -64.54 -25.34 7.01
C CYS A 15 -63.10 -25.74 7.43
N ALA A 16 -62.13 -25.03 6.86
CA ALA A 16 -60.99 -24.47 7.61
C ALA A 16 -60.36 -23.28 6.84
N LEU A 17 -61.04 -22.13 6.86
CA LEU A 17 -60.42 -20.83 6.61
C LEU A 17 -59.94 -20.28 7.96
N ALA A 18 -58.64 -20.01 8.12
CA ALA A 18 -58.09 -18.80 8.75
C ALA A 18 -56.61 -18.96 9.11
N MET A 19 -55.86 -17.88 8.85
CA MET A 19 -54.54 -17.51 9.40
C MET A 19 -53.29 -17.98 8.65
N LEU A 20 -53.15 -17.54 7.40
CA LEU A 20 -51.84 -17.22 6.82
C LEU A 20 -51.58 -15.72 7.06
N GLY A 21 -50.73 -15.41 8.03
CA GLY A 21 -50.22 -14.05 8.23
C GLY A 21 -49.36 -13.61 7.05
N PRO A 22 -49.27 -12.30 6.75
CA PRO A 22 -48.49 -11.82 5.62
C PRO A 22 -47.01 -12.15 5.84
N ALA A 23 -46.39 -12.80 4.85
CA ALA A 23 -44.95 -12.93 4.77
C ALA A 23 -44.34 -11.52 4.75
N SER A 24 -43.56 -11.21 5.78
CA SER A 24 -42.76 -9.98 5.86
C SER A 24 -41.82 -9.94 4.66
N ALA A 25 -42.15 -9.09 3.69
CA ALA A 25 -41.22 -8.70 2.65
C ALA A 25 -40.07 -7.96 3.34
N ALA A 26 -38.89 -8.59 3.36
CA ALA A 26 -37.67 -7.91 3.74
C ALA A 26 -37.56 -6.63 2.89
N SER A 27 -37.71 -5.48 3.54
CA SER A 27 -37.43 -4.18 2.96
C SER A 27 -36.00 -4.23 2.42
N ALA A 28 -35.84 -4.33 1.10
CA ALA A 28 -34.60 -4.02 0.43
C ALA A 28 -34.22 -2.60 0.88
N GLY A 29 -33.19 -2.51 1.73
CA GLY A 29 -32.70 -1.23 2.20
C GLY A 29 -32.41 -0.33 1.00
N ALA A 30 -32.71 0.96 1.15
CA ALA A 30 -32.39 1.95 0.13
C ALA A 30 -30.93 1.77 -0.33
N PRO A 31 -30.65 1.91 -1.65
CA PRO A 31 -29.27 1.90 -2.12
C PRO A 31 -28.48 2.94 -1.31
N PRO A 32 -27.25 2.62 -0.89
CA PRO A 32 -26.47 3.51 -0.04
C PRO A 32 -26.35 4.88 -0.71
N ALA A 33 -26.44 5.95 0.10
CA ALA A 33 -26.08 7.29 -0.36
C ALA A 33 -24.71 7.19 -1.04
N ALA A 34 -24.63 7.72 -2.28
CA ALA A 34 -23.39 7.71 -3.02
C ALA A 34 -22.29 8.35 -2.16
N PRO A 35 -21.10 7.74 -2.05
CA PRO A 35 -20.00 8.38 -1.36
C PRO A 35 -19.77 9.77 -1.95
N ALA A 36 -19.38 10.73 -1.10
CA ALA A 36 -18.93 12.05 -1.56
C ALA A 36 -17.96 11.86 -2.73
N ALA A 37 -18.04 12.74 -3.74
CA ALA A 37 -17.26 12.63 -4.97
C ALA A 37 -15.79 12.26 -4.66
N LEU A 38 -15.37 11.08 -5.12
CA LEU A 38 -14.02 10.58 -4.89
C LEU A 38 -13.07 11.37 -5.78
N GLY A 39 -12.37 12.33 -5.18
CA GLY A 39 -11.31 13.07 -5.85
C GLY A 39 -10.09 12.19 -6.14
N LYS A 40 -9.14 12.74 -6.89
CA LYS A 40 -7.89 12.08 -7.27
C LYS A 40 -7.12 11.55 -6.06
N HIS A 41 -6.99 12.36 -5.03
CA HIS A 41 -6.51 11.93 -3.71
C HIS A 41 -7.70 11.66 -2.80
N ALA A 42 -7.52 10.73 -1.87
CA ALA A 42 -8.54 10.40 -0.90
C ALA A 42 -8.84 11.59 0.03
N ALA A 43 -10.10 12.03 0.05
CA ALA A 43 -10.57 13.01 1.01
C ALA A 43 -10.31 12.51 2.43
N GLY A 44 -9.57 13.29 3.24
CA GLY A 44 -9.12 12.92 4.59
C GLY A 44 -7.72 12.32 4.65
N ALA A 45 -7.07 11.94 3.55
CA ALA A 45 -5.66 11.53 3.61
C ALA A 45 -4.79 12.70 4.08
N VAL A 46 -3.87 12.42 5.02
CA VAL A 46 -2.98 13.44 5.58
C VAL A 46 -1.65 13.41 4.81
N PRO A 47 -1.31 14.44 4.02
CA PRO A 47 -0.06 14.46 3.27
C PRO A 47 1.13 14.77 4.18
N SER A 48 2.31 14.33 3.75
CA SER A 48 3.57 14.95 4.19
C SER A 48 3.56 16.44 3.82
N PRO A 49 3.95 17.35 4.74
CA PRO A 49 4.02 18.79 4.45
C PRO A 49 5.23 19.15 3.58
N GLU A 50 6.14 18.21 3.36
CA GLU A 50 7.40 18.44 2.66
C GLU A 50 7.19 18.62 1.15
N SER A 51 8.11 19.33 0.51
CA SER A 51 8.14 19.52 -0.95
C SER A 51 8.72 18.29 -1.67
N GLY A 52 8.44 18.19 -2.97
CA GLY A 52 8.91 17.08 -3.80
C GLY A 52 8.18 15.76 -3.55
N TRP A 53 8.96 14.68 -3.46
CA TRP A 53 8.53 13.31 -3.25
C TRP A 53 9.15 12.75 -1.95
N PRO A 54 8.71 13.21 -0.77
CA PRO A 54 9.47 13.09 0.49
C PRO A 54 9.40 11.70 1.14
N GLN A 55 8.53 10.81 0.65
CA GLN A 55 8.33 9.50 1.22
C GLN A 55 7.85 8.49 0.16
N TRP A 56 7.83 7.22 0.54
CA TRP A 56 7.36 6.13 -0.33
C TRP A 56 5.96 6.41 -0.89
N ARG A 57 5.80 6.24 -2.20
CA ARG A 57 4.55 6.51 -2.96
C ARG A 57 4.01 7.94 -2.84
N GLY A 58 4.87 8.91 -2.53
CA GLY A 58 4.57 10.34 -2.61
C GLY A 58 3.95 10.89 -1.33
N LYS A 59 3.51 12.15 -1.37
CA LYS A 59 3.07 12.88 -0.17
C LYS A 59 1.95 12.18 0.59
N TYR A 60 1.03 11.53 -0.12
CA TYR A 60 -0.13 10.82 0.43
C TYR A 60 0.08 9.30 0.55
N ARG A 61 1.24 8.77 0.12
CA ARG A 61 1.53 7.33 0.02
C ARG A 61 0.57 6.54 -0.90
N ASP A 62 -0.13 7.22 -1.81
CA ASP A 62 -1.14 6.65 -2.69
C ASP A 62 -0.62 6.26 -4.08
N GLY A 63 0.60 6.68 -4.44
CA GLY A 63 1.20 6.42 -5.74
C GLY A 63 0.63 7.32 -6.84
N ILE A 64 0.29 8.56 -6.49
CA ILE A 64 -0.23 9.56 -7.41
C ILE A 64 0.74 10.74 -7.52
N CYS A 65 1.12 11.09 -8.74
CA CYS A 65 1.84 12.31 -9.09
C CYS A 65 0.87 13.33 -9.71
N ASP A 66 0.94 14.58 -9.26
CA ASP A 66 0.05 15.68 -9.69
C ASP A 66 0.51 16.43 -10.91
N GLU A 67 1.72 16.16 -11.38
CA GLU A 67 2.28 16.84 -12.54
C GLU A 67 1.44 16.65 -13.80
N LYS A 68 1.49 17.70 -14.62
CA LYS A 68 0.76 17.86 -15.87
C LYS A 68 1.73 18.21 -16.97
N GLY A 69 1.29 18.05 -18.21
CA GLY A 69 2.15 18.28 -19.38
C GLY A 69 3.25 17.23 -19.43
N LEU A 70 2.91 15.98 -19.10
CA LEU A 70 3.79 14.83 -19.29
C LEU A 70 3.54 14.23 -20.67
N LEU A 71 4.50 13.45 -21.17
CA LEU A 71 4.39 12.76 -22.46
C LEU A 71 3.12 11.92 -22.54
N ALA A 72 2.29 12.21 -23.53
CA ALA A 72 1.04 11.48 -23.79
C ALA A 72 1.27 10.08 -24.37
N ALA A 73 2.41 9.90 -25.06
CA ALA A 73 2.91 8.65 -25.62
C ALA A 73 4.44 8.68 -25.62
N TRP A 74 5.07 7.52 -25.57
CA TRP A 74 6.54 7.42 -25.67
C TRP A 74 6.96 7.02 -27.10
N PRO A 75 8.13 7.49 -27.57
CA PRO A 75 8.69 6.99 -28.81
C PRO A 75 9.15 5.53 -28.65
N GLU A 76 9.47 4.89 -29.78
CA GLU A 76 10.12 3.59 -29.78
C GLU A 76 11.39 3.61 -28.93
N GLY A 77 11.57 2.62 -28.06
CA GLY A 77 12.68 2.57 -27.10
C GLY A 77 12.47 3.38 -25.81
N GLY A 78 11.35 4.09 -25.67
CA GLY A 78 10.97 4.80 -24.46
C GLY A 78 11.43 6.26 -24.39
N PRO A 79 11.11 6.97 -23.30
CA PRO A 79 11.51 8.37 -23.11
C PRO A 79 13.04 8.52 -23.10
N ARG A 80 13.52 9.75 -23.36
CA ARG A 80 14.96 10.03 -23.38
C ARG A 80 15.59 9.75 -22.01
N ASN A 81 16.58 8.86 -21.97
CA ASN A 81 17.39 8.68 -20.77
C ASN A 81 18.25 9.92 -20.51
N LEU A 82 18.17 10.48 -19.31
CA LEU A 82 18.95 11.64 -18.88
C LEU A 82 20.27 11.21 -18.23
N TRP A 83 20.21 10.19 -17.37
CA TRP A 83 21.39 9.61 -16.72
C TRP A 83 21.07 8.23 -16.13
N LYS A 84 22.15 7.53 -15.77
CA LYS A 84 22.14 6.26 -15.03
C LYS A 84 23.21 6.31 -13.94
N ALA A 85 22.84 5.97 -12.71
CA ALA A 85 23.75 5.67 -11.61
C ALA A 85 23.84 4.14 -11.41
N ALA A 86 25.01 3.67 -10.98
CA ALA A 86 25.32 2.28 -10.66
C ALA A 86 26.17 2.19 -9.38
N GLY A 87 26.43 0.98 -8.87
CA GLY A 87 27.18 0.77 -7.63
C GLY A 87 26.34 1.05 -6.36
N LEU A 88 25.02 1.04 -6.50
CA LEU A 88 24.08 1.30 -5.42
C LEU A 88 23.75 0.05 -4.60
N GLY A 89 24.36 -1.10 -4.92
CA GLY A 89 24.12 -2.35 -4.22
C GLY A 89 22.75 -2.96 -4.52
N ARG A 90 22.52 -4.15 -3.96
CA ARG A 90 21.28 -4.89 -4.20
C ARG A 90 20.14 -4.25 -3.41
N GLY A 91 19.00 -3.97 -4.04
CA GLY A 91 17.89 -3.35 -3.33
C GLY A 91 16.63 -3.19 -4.15
N TRP A 92 15.56 -2.95 -3.42
CA TRP A 92 14.17 -2.90 -3.89
C TRP A 92 13.48 -1.57 -3.53
N SER A 93 14.19 -0.66 -2.86
CA SER A 93 13.65 0.64 -2.45
C SER A 93 13.47 1.58 -3.64
N SER A 94 12.39 2.33 -3.64
CA SER A 94 12.20 3.48 -4.52
C SER A 94 13.01 4.68 -4.01
N PRO A 95 13.48 5.56 -4.91
CA PRO A 95 14.06 6.82 -4.47
C PRO A 95 12.99 7.70 -3.81
N ILE A 96 13.41 8.53 -2.87
CA ILE A 96 12.65 9.72 -2.45
C ILE A 96 13.42 10.96 -2.84
N ILE A 97 12.73 12.07 -3.06
CA ILE A 97 13.35 13.32 -3.50
C ILE A 97 12.80 14.46 -2.66
N ALA A 98 13.67 15.10 -1.88
CA ALA A 98 13.31 16.23 -1.03
C ALA A 98 14.49 17.19 -0.88
N GLY A 99 14.23 18.49 -0.80
CA GLY A 99 15.28 19.50 -0.66
C GLY A 99 16.33 19.46 -1.78
N GLY A 100 15.92 19.15 -3.02
CA GLY A 100 16.81 19.05 -4.17
C GLY A 100 17.81 17.88 -4.11
N THR A 101 17.55 16.89 -3.25
CA THR A 101 18.40 15.70 -3.06
C THR A 101 17.56 14.45 -3.25
N LEU A 102 18.10 13.47 -3.98
CA LEU A 102 17.55 12.14 -4.14
C LEU A 102 18.19 11.20 -3.12
N TYR A 103 17.38 10.44 -2.39
CA TYR A 103 17.83 9.43 -1.44
C TYR A 103 17.36 8.04 -1.85
N ILE A 104 18.23 7.04 -1.80
CA ILE A 104 17.92 5.65 -2.16
C ILE A 104 18.77 4.68 -1.35
N THR A 105 18.31 3.44 -1.17
CA THR A 105 19.03 2.44 -0.37
C THR A 105 19.44 1.20 -1.18
N GLY A 106 20.48 0.52 -0.71
CA GLY A 106 20.91 -0.76 -1.25
C GLY A 106 21.94 -1.45 -0.36
N ASP A 107 22.01 -2.77 -0.49
CA ASP A 107 22.96 -3.60 0.24
C ASP A 107 24.26 -3.67 -0.56
N VAL A 108 25.35 -3.15 0.01
CA VAL A 108 26.71 -3.21 -0.55
C VAL A 108 27.56 -4.08 0.36
N ALA A 109 28.06 -5.19 -0.18
CA ALA A 109 28.70 -6.23 0.60
C ALA A 109 27.82 -6.64 1.80
N ASP A 110 28.29 -6.43 3.03
CA ASP A 110 27.61 -6.81 4.27
C ASP A 110 26.83 -5.66 4.92
N GLU A 111 26.70 -4.52 4.25
CA GLU A 111 26.14 -3.29 4.82
C GLU A 111 24.89 -2.84 4.07
N CYS A 112 23.86 -2.42 4.81
CA CYS A 112 22.76 -1.65 4.26
C CYS A 112 23.21 -0.19 4.14
N VAL A 113 23.23 0.35 2.92
CA VAL A 113 23.74 1.69 2.61
C VAL A 113 22.61 2.59 2.13
N ILE A 114 22.58 3.80 2.66
CA ILE A 114 21.75 4.92 2.21
C ILE A 114 22.64 5.83 1.36
N PHE A 115 22.20 6.14 0.16
CA PHE A 115 22.89 7.01 -0.78
C PHE A 115 22.11 8.30 -1.00
N ALA A 116 22.84 9.41 -1.11
CA ALA A 116 22.29 10.70 -1.52
C ALA A 116 22.92 11.17 -2.83
N PHE A 117 22.10 11.68 -3.74
CA PHE A 117 22.48 12.22 -5.03
C PHE A 117 21.90 13.61 -5.25
N ASP A 118 22.56 14.43 -6.07
CA ASP A 118 21.85 15.54 -6.71
C ASP A 118 20.90 15.03 -7.81
N LEU A 119 20.06 15.91 -8.35
CA LEU A 119 19.10 15.54 -9.39
C LEU A 119 19.76 15.29 -10.77
N ALA A 120 21.06 15.54 -10.92
CA ALA A 120 21.84 15.17 -12.10
C ALA A 120 22.47 13.77 -11.95
N GLY A 121 22.17 13.05 -10.86
CA GLY A 121 22.69 11.71 -10.61
C GLY A 121 24.12 11.69 -10.06
N LYS A 122 24.65 12.83 -9.59
CA LYS A 122 25.98 12.88 -8.98
C LYS A 122 25.90 12.56 -7.48
N PRO A 123 26.77 11.67 -6.96
CA PRO A 123 26.76 11.30 -5.55
C PRO A 123 27.11 12.51 -4.67
N ARG A 124 26.43 12.62 -3.53
CA ARG A 124 26.70 13.61 -2.48
C ARG A 124 27.35 12.97 -1.26
N TRP A 125 26.69 11.95 -0.72
CA TRP A 125 27.18 11.19 0.43
C TRP A 125 26.57 9.79 0.43
N GLN A 126 27.18 8.90 1.22
CA GLN A 126 26.61 7.60 1.57
C GLN A 126 26.78 7.35 3.07
N ALA A 127 25.81 6.67 3.68
CA ALA A 127 25.81 6.34 5.10
C ALA A 127 25.36 4.91 5.32
N LYS A 128 25.92 4.23 6.32
CA LYS A 128 25.53 2.87 6.68
C LYS A 128 24.34 2.90 7.64
N ASN A 129 23.43 1.95 7.52
CA ASN A 129 22.35 1.70 8.48
C ASN A 129 22.31 0.23 8.89
N GLY A 130 23.44 -0.25 9.41
CA GLY A 130 23.60 -1.61 9.91
C GLY A 130 23.72 -2.68 8.81
N PRO A 131 23.63 -3.96 9.18
CA PRO A 131 23.98 -5.06 8.28
C PRO A 131 22.97 -5.25 7.14
N ALA A 132 23.47 -5.70 6.00
CA ALA A 132 22.69 -6.15 4.85
C ALA A 132 21.83 -7.38 5.17
N TRP A 133 20.79 -7.64 4.35
CA TRP A 133 20.03 -8.89 4.44
C TRP A 133 20.66 -9.99 3.59
N LYS A 134 21.01 -11.10 4.23
CA LYS A 134 21.63 -12.26 3.56
C LYS A 134 20.68 -13.44 3.31
N GLY A 135 19.46 -13.38 3.85
CA GLY A 135 18.44 -14.41 3.64
C GLY A 135 17.82 -14.36 2.24
N PRO A 136 16.72 -15.10 2.01
CA PRO A 136 16.04 -15.11 0.72
C PRO A 136 15.62 -13.70 0.28
N TYR A 137 15.67 -13.48 -1.03
CA TYR A 137 15.52 -12.17 -1.67
C TYR A 137 16.46 -11.08 -1.09
N PRO A 138 17.81 -11.24 -1.17
CA PRO A 138 18.75 -10.25 -0.62
C PRO A 138 18.52 -8.83 -1.15
N GLY A 139 18.91 -7.81 -0.37
CA GLY A 139 18.84 -6.40 -0.76
C GLY A 139 18.05 -5.52 0.21
N ALA A 140 18.39 -4.23 0.24
CA ALA A 140 17.67 -3.22 1.01
C ALA A 140 16.23 -3.08 0.50
N ARG A 141 15.27 -2.91 1.41
CA ARG A 141 13.83 -3.03 1.08
C ARG A 141 13.03 -1.77 1.32
N ALA A 142 13.21 -1.13 2.47
CA ALA A 142 12.47 0.06 2.83
C ALA A 142 13.00 1.29 2.09
N CYS A 143 12.10 2.22 1.78
CA CYS A 143 12.44 3.54 1.29
C CYS A 143 12.70 4.48 2.47
N CYS A 144 13.49 5.52 2.25
CA CYS A 144 13.64 6.58 3.23
C CYS A 144 12.33 7.39 3.37
N ALA A 145 12.25 8.16 4.45
CA ALA A 145 11.30 9.26 4.61
C ALA A 145 12.06 10.54 5.01
N TYR A 146 11.65 11.69 4.48
CA TYR A 146 12.24 12.98 4.79
C TYR A 146 11.27 13.83 5.62
N SER A 147 11.80 14.55 6.62
CA SER A 147 11.09 15.65 7.28
C SER A 147 12.06 16.64 7.90
N GLU A 148 11.85 17.94 7.65
CA GLU A 148 12.55 19.04 8.33
C GLU A 148 14.10 18.88 8.37
N GLY A 149 14.70 18.52 7.24
CA GLY A 149 16.15 18.32 7.14
C GLY A 149 16.68 17.01 7.73
N ARG A 150 15.78 16.09 8.11
CA ARG A 150 16.11 14.76 8.62
C ARG A 150 15.66 13.67 7.67
N LEU A 151 16.44 12.59 7.64
CA LEU A 151 16.19 11.40 6.85
C LEU A 151 15.99 10.20 7.77
N TYR A 152 14.92 9.45 7.56
CA TYR A 152 14.55 8.29 8.35
C TYR A 152 14.61 7.03 7.50
N HIS A 153 15.13 5.93 8.04
CA HIS A 153 15.18 4.64 7.34
C HIS A 153 15.08 3.45 8.29
N MET A 154 14.32 2.44 7.88
CA MET A 154 14.23 1.12 8.53
C MET A 154 15.08 0.11 7.76
N ASN A 155 16.07 -0.52 8.40
CA ASN A 155 16.81 -1.62 7.76
C ASN A 155 16.04 -2.96 7.86
N ALA A 156 16.59 -4.01 7.24
CA ALA A 156 16.02 -5.37 7.21
C ALA A 156 15.98 -6.09 8.57
N HIS A 157 16.58 -5.52 9.61
CA HIS A 157 16.74 -6.10 10.94
C HIS A 157 16.03 -5.27 12.03
N GLY A 158 15.12 -4.38 11.64
CA GLY A 158 14.36 -3.55 12.59
C GLY A 158 15.08 -2.30 13.10
N ARG A 159 16.25 -1.94 12.55
CA ARG A 159 16.93 -0.70 12.93
C ARG A 159 16.28 0.49 12.22
N ALA A 160 15.55 1.30 12.99
CA ALA A 160 15.10 2.61 12.57
C ALA A 160 16.18 3.64 12.90
N ALA A 161 16.69 4.35 11.89
CA ALA A 161 17.72 5.37 12.06
C ALA A 161 17.21 6.74 11.58
N CYS A 162 17.72 7.78 12.20
CA CYS A 162 17.55 9.18 11.80
C CYS A 162 18.92 9.77 11.49
N LEU A 163 19.02 10.40 10.32
CA LEU A 163 20.23 11.02 9.82
C LEU A 163 19.96 12.50 9.54
N ASP A 164 20.98 13.32 9.66
CA ASP A 164 21.01 14.65 9.05
C ASP A 164 20.99 14.48 7.52
N ALA A 165 19.98 15.04 6.86
CA ALA A 165 19.76 14.79 5.42
C ALA A 165 20.84 15.44 4.54
N ALA A 166 21.45 16.54 4.99
CA ALA A 166 22.47 17.24 4.23
C ALA A 166 23.81 16.49 4.23
N THR A 167 24.15 15.85 5.35
CA THR A 167 25.48 15.25 5.57
C THR A 167 25.49 13.73 5.63
N GLY A 168 24.35 13.08 5.84
CA GLY A 168 24.26 11.64 6.10
C GLY A 168 24.75 11.23 7.49
N LYS A 169 25.01 12.19 8.39
CA LYS A 169 25.44 11.89 9.76
C LYS A 169 24.29 11.26 10.55
N GLU A 170 24.52 10.09 11.15
CA GLU A 170 23.56 9.49 12.09
C GLU A 170 23.38 10.40 13.32
N LEU A 171 22.11 10.66 13.66
CA LEU A 171 21.70 11.46 14.80
C LEU A 171 21.23 10.57 15.95
N TRP A 172 20.46 9.54 15.61
CA TRP A 172 20.05 8.49 16.54
C TRP A 172 19.62 7.25 15.75
N ALA A 173 19.59 6.11 16.43
CA ALA A 173 18.96 4.90 15.91
C ALA A 173 18.44 4.01 17.04
N VAL A 174 17.38 3.25 16.75
CA VAL A 174 16.72 2.32 17.66
C VAL A 174 16.46 1.01 16.93
N ASN A 175 16.78 -0.12 17.56
CA ASN A 175 16.29 -1.42 17.09
C ASN A 175 14.86 -1.63 17.62
N THR A 176 13.87 -1.52 16.74
CA THR A 176 12.45 -1.59 17.11
C THR A 176 12.02 -3.01 17.46
N LEU A 177 12.65 -4.03 16.86
CA LEU A 177 12.36 -5.42 17.21
C LEU A 177 12.85 -5.72 18.64
N GLU A 178 14.01 -5.22 19.03
CA GLU A 178 14.51 -5.35 20.40
C GLU A 178 13.67 -4.53 21.40
N ALA A 179 13.46 -3.24 21.11
CA ALA A 179 12.76 -2.31 22.00
C ALA A 179 11.33 -2.77 22.34
N PHE A 180 10.64 -3.37 21.38
CA PHE A 180 9.24 -3.79 21.52
C PHE A 180 9.04 -5.31 21.62
N GLU A 181 10.14 -6.08 21.76
CA GLU A 181 10.11 -7.55 21.80
C GLU A 181 9.43 -8.18 20.58
N GLY A 182 9.65 -7.55 19.42
CA GLY A 182 9.34 -8.08 18.10
C GLY A 182 10.30 -9.18 17.67
N LYS A 183 9.91 -9.86 16.59
CA LYS A 183 10.76 -10.85 15.93
C LYS A 183 10.86 -10.48 14.46
N ASN A 184 12.04 -10.71 13.89
CA ASN A 184 12.19 -10.55 12.45
C ASN A 184 11.30 -11.56 11.71
N ILE A 185 10.87 -11.19 10.51
CA ILE A 185 9.90 -11.91 9.70
C ILE A 185 10.58 -12.68 8.58
N THR A 186 9.86 -13.61 7.94
CA THR A 186 10.39 -14.62 7.00
C THR A 186 11.33 -14.03 5.94
N TRP A 187 11.00 -12.86 5.39
CA TRP A 187 11.78 -12.18 4.36
C TRP A 187 12.24 -10.78 4.77
N ALA A 188 12.50 -10.60 6.06
CA ALA A 188 12.96 -9.36 6.68
C ALA A 188 11.96 -8.19 6.68
N THR A 189 12.18 -7.24 7.59
CA THR A 189 11.39 -6.01 7.66
C THR A 189 11.52 -5.17 6.39
N ALA A 190 10.39 -4.66 5.89
CA ALA A 190 10.31 -3.88 4.65
C ALA A 190 9.48 -2.58 4.80
N GLU A 191 9.00 -2.28 6.00
CA GLU A 191 8.17 -1.11 6.28
C GLU A 191 8.89 0.19 5.90
N CYS A 192 8.26 0.99 5.04
CA CYS A 192 8.65 2.38 4.84
C CYS A 192 8.06 3.21 5.97
N LEU A 193 8.92 3.87 6.74
CA LEU A 193 8.55 4.65 7.94
C LEU A 193 7.63 5.83 7.62
N LEU A 194 6.61 6.04 8.44
CA LEU A 194 5.69 7.18 8.33
C LEU A 194 6.10 8.27 9.33
N VAL A 195 6.24 9.51 8.86
CA VAL A 195 6.43 10.68 9.73
C VAL A 195 5.09 11.38 9.91
N ASP A 196 4.68 11.59 11.16
CA ASP A 196 3.50 12.34 11.55
C ASP A 196 3.87 13.46 12.54
N GLY A 197 4.02 14.69 12.05
CA GLY A 197 4.38 15.83 12.89
C GLY A 197 5.68 15.57 13.67
N PRO A 198 5.67 15.50 15.01
CA PRO A 198 6.84 15.16 15.83
C PRO A 198 7.10 13.64 15.94
N ARG A 199 6.27 12.79 15.35
CA ARG A 199 6.27 11.34 15.54
C ARG A 199 6.83 10.61 14.32
N LEU A 200 7.56 9.54 14.57
CA LEU A 200 7.97 8.53 13.59
C LEU A 200 7.28 7.21 13.94
N ILE A 201 6.45 6.72 13.04
CA ILE A 201 5.63 5.53 13.25
C ILE A 201 6.39 4.28 12.83
N VAL A 202 6.37 3.26 13.69
CA VAL A 202 6.99 1.95 13.49
C VAL A 202 6.00 0.83 13.82
N THR A 203 6.03 -0.28 13.08
CA THR A 203 5.16 -1.43 13.30
C THR A 203 5.97 -2.69 13.64
N PRO A 204 6.59 -2.77 14.84
CA PRO A 204 7.48 -3.87 15.21
C PRO A 204 6.74 -5.20 15.41
N GLY A 205 5.42 -5.18 15.62
CA GLY A 205 4.63 -6.39 15.87
C GLY A 205 5.17 -7.23 17.03
N GLY A 206 5.54 -6.57 18.12
CA GLY A 206 6.17 -7.20 19.26
C GLY A 206 5.23 -7.40 20.44
N ARG A 207 5.72 -8.12 21.47
CA ARG A 207 4.93 -8.39 22.68
C ARG A 207 4.63 -7.14 23.52
N LYS A 208 5.40 -6.07 23.34
CA LYS A 208 5.16 -4.78 24.01
C LYS A 208 4.28 -3.83 23.19
N ALA A 209 4.27 -3.96 21.87
CA ALA A 209 3.50 -3.09 20.99
C ALA A 209 3.32 -3.70 19.59
N MET A 210 2.10 -3.63 19.04
CA MET A 210 1.90 -3.89 17.61
C MET A 210 2.46 -2.75 16.76
N MET A 211 2.15 -1.51 17.15
CA MET A 211 2.62 -0.27 16.54
C MET A 211 3.09 0.70 17.63
N ALA A 212 4.06 1.55 17.34
CA ALA A 212 4.51 2.59 18.24
C ALA A 212 4.83 3.89 17.48
N ALA A 213 4.74 5.01 18.18
CA ALA A 213 5.34 6.27 17.75
C ALA A 213 6.61 6.54 18.54
N LEU A 214 7.69 6.85 17.82
CA LEU A 214 8.91 7.39 18.38
C LEU A 214 8.91 8.91 18.18
N ASP A 215 9.54 9.66 19.08
CA ASP A 215 9.88 11.05 18.85
C ASP A 215 10.88 11.13 17.69
N LYS A 216 10.54 11.86 16.63
CA LYS A 216 11.33 11.89 15.40
C LYS A 216 12.72 12.51 15.60
N THR A 217 12.94 13.24 16.70
CA THR A 217 14.20 13.94 16.97
C THR A 217 15.16 13.15 17.84
N SER A 218 14.65 12.25 18.69
CA SER A 218 15.43 11.52 19.70
C SER A 218 15.30 10.00 19.64
N GLY A 219 14.30 9.48 18.92
CA GLY A 219 14.01 8.04 18.86
C GLY A 219 13.32 7.47 20.10
N LYS A 220 13.02 8.29 21.12
CA LYS A 220 12.33 7.84 22.34
C LYS A 220 10.87 7.53 22.06
N THR A 221 10.32 6.49 22.66
CA THR A 221 8.90 6.14 22.52
C THR A 221 7.99 7.25 23.07
N VAL A 222 7.02 7.68 22.27
CA VAL A 222 5.96 8.64 22.61
C VAL A 222 4.69 7.89 23.03
N TRP A 223 4.27 6.91 22.23
CA TRP A 223 3.18 6.01 22.56
C TRP A 223 3.42 4.62 21.98
N SER A 224 2.74 3.64 22.56
CA SER A 224 2.71 2.25 22.10
C SER A 224 1.26 1.78 22.04
N SER A 225 0.88 1.06 20.99
CA SER A 225 -0.40 0.37 20.94
C SER A 225 -0.37 -0.91 21.75
N ASP A 226 -1.55 -1.44 22.08
CA ASP A 226 -1.66 -2.80 22.59
C ASP A 226 -1.05 -3.81 21.58
N PRO A 227 -0.39 -4.88 22.06
CA PRO A 227 0.02 -5.98 21.21
C PRO A 227 -1.19 -6.80 20.76
N ILE A 228 -1.06 -7.49 19.62
CA ILE A 228 -2.04 -8.48 19.18
C ILE A 228 -1.44 -9.88 19.46
N PRO A 229 -2.00 -10.68 20.38
CA PRO A 229 -1.43 -11.96 20.77
C PRO A 229 -1.24 -12.91 19.58
N GLY A 230 -0.03 -13.47 19.44
CA GLY A 230 0.30 -14.42 18.38
C GLY A 230 0.58 -13.81 17.01
N ASP A 231 0.49 -12.48 16.88
CA ASP A 231 0.79 -11.76 15.65
C ASP A 231 2.22 -11.22 15.64
N ARG A 232 2.67 -10.73 14.49
CA ARG A 232 4.00 -10.15 14.24
C ARG A 232 3.93 -9.05 13.19
N ALA A 233 5.05 -8.37 12.94
CA ALA A 233 5.12 -7.37 11.90
C ALA A 233 4.68 -7.93 10.53
N GLY A 234 4.05 -7.09 9.72
CA GLY A 234 3.81 -7.37 8.31
C GLY A 234 4.88 -6.73 7.44
N TYR A 235 4.60 -6.61 6.14
CA TYR A 235 5.46 -5.91 5.18
C TYR A 235 4.84 -4.58 4.73
N ALA A 236 3.54 -4.38 4.99
CA ALA A 236 2.79 -3.19 4.58
C ALA A 236 3.32 -1.93 5.28
N SER A 237 3.43 -0.86 4.50
CA SER A 237 3.77 0.46 5.03
C SER A 237 2.49 1.19 5.47
N PRO A 238 2.48 1.84 6.66
CA PRO A 238 1.26 2.44 7.22
C PRO A 238 0.76 3.65 6.42
N ILE A 239 -0.55 3.89 6.41
CA ILE A 239 -1.16 5.13 5.87
C ILE A 239 -1.79 5.94 6.99
N LEU A 240 -1.91 7.26 6.79
CA LEU A 240 -2.47 8.21 7.75
C LEU A 240 -3.62 8.98 7.12
N PHE A 241 -4.76 9.03 7.80
CA PHE A 241 -5.93 9.78 7.34
C PHE A 241 -6.81 10.26 8.50
N GLU A 242 -7.64 11.25 8.24
CA GLU A 242 -8.69 11.72 9.11
C GLU A 242 -10.03 11.11 8.72
N HIS A 243 -10.76 10.60 9.72
CA HIS A 243 -12.11 10.13 9.55
C HIS A 243 -12.93 10.43 10.80
N GLY A 244 -13.98 11.24 10.62
CA GLY A 244 -14.89 11.60 11.69
C GLY A 244 -14.22 12.31 12.87
N GLY A 245 -13.41 13.33 12.56
CA GLY A 245 -12.70 14.13 13.56
C GLY A 245 -11.61 13.36 14.34
N ARG A 246 -11.23 12.16 13.90
CA ARG A 246 -10.14 11.37 14.46
C ARG A 246 -9.08 11.10 13.39
N ARG A 247 -7.81 11.09 13.79
CA ARG A 247 -6.67 10.72 12.96
C ARG A 247 -6.37 9.22 13.13
N HIS A 248 -6.31 8.49 12.04
CA HIS A 248 -6.12 7.03 12.00
C HIS A 248 -4.82 6.69 11.29
N ILE A 249 -4.08 5.77 11.86
CA ILE A 249 -3.01 5.05 11.18
C ILE A 249 -3.52 3.64 10.89
N VAL A 250 -3.44 3.23 9.63
CA VAL A 250 -3.79 1.86 9.21
C VAL A 250 -2.58 1.15 8.65
N SER A 251 -2.38 -0.10 9.07
CA SER A 251 -1.36 -1.00 8.51
C SER A 251 -1.87 -2.44 8.51
N LEU A 252 -1.09 -3.33 7.92
CA LEU A 252 -1.32 -4.77 7.98
C LEU A 252 -0.13 -5.44 8.67
N SER A 253 -0.42 -6.18 9.74
CA SER A 253 0.51 -7.08 10.42
C SER A 253 0.59 -8.41 9.66
N GLY A 254 1.32 -9.40 10.20
CA GLY A 254 1.39 -10.74 9.62
C GLY A 254 0.01 -11.42 9.53
N GLN A 255 -0.90 -11.12 10.47
CA GLN A 255 -2.19 -11.81 10.57
C GLN A 255 -3.42 -10.91 10.56
N HIS A 256 -3.29 -9.58 10.63
CA HIS A 256 -4.43 -8.66 10.70
C HIS A 256 -4.22 -7.40 9.85
N ALA A 257 -5.32 -6.82 9.37
CA ALA A 257 -5.40 -5.38 9.14
C ALA A 257 -5.77 -4.71 10.47
N LEU A 258 -5.16 -3.57 10.78
CA LEU A 258 -5.39 -2.85 12.03
C LEU A 258 -5.51 -1.35 11.81
N GLY A 259 -6.36 -0.70 12.62
CA GLY A 259 -6.45 0.75 12.74
C GLY A 259 -6.05 1.20 14.14
N VAL A 260 -5.23 2.24 14.20
CA VAL A 260 -4.71 2.83 15.44
C VAL A 260 -5.02 4.32 15.44
N ASP A 261 -5.36 4.86 16.60
CA ASP A 261 -5.48 6.30 16.79
C ASP A 261 -4.10 6.96 16.72
N ALA A 262 -3.90 7.87 15.77
CA ALA A 262 -2.58 8.44 15.47
C ALA A 262 -1.99 9.26 16.64
N ASP A 263 -2.86 9.82 17.49
CA ASP A 263 -2.44 10.75 18.54
C ASP A 263 -2.17 10.04 19.87
N THR A 264 -2.91 8.98 20.16
CA THR A 264 -2.86 8.24 21.43
C THR A 264 -2.21 6.87 21.32
N GLY A 265 -2.09 6.29 20.13
CA GLY A 265 -1.59 4.94 19.92
C GLY A 265 -2.58 3.83 20.22
N LYS A 266 -3.82 4.17 20.59
CA LYS A 266 -4.83 3.19 20.94
C LYS A 266 -5.25 2.35 19.74
N LEU A 267 -5.25 1.03 19.89
CA LEU A 267 -5.81 0.11 18.89
C LEU A 267 -7.33 0.32 18.80
N LEU A 268 -7.83 0.64 17.60
CA LEU A 268 -9.23 0.98 17.36
C LEU A 268 -10.03 -0.22 16.87
N TRP A 269 -9.47 -0.98 15.94
CA TRP A 269 -10.10 -2.15 15.34
C TRP A 269 -9.04 -3.05 14.72
N THR A 270 -9.41 -4.33 14.55
CA THR A 270 -8.62 -5.31 13.82
C THR A 270 -9.55 -6.15 12.93
N VAL A 271 -9.02 -6.60 11.80
CA VAL A 271 -9.71 -7.55 10.90
C VAL A 271 -8.72 -8.65 10.53
N PRO A 272 -9.05 -9.93 10.71
CA PRO A 272 -8.15 -11.03 10.34
C PRO A 272 -7.79 -11.01 8.85
N CYS A 273 -6.49 -11.05 8.55
CA CYS A 273 -5.88 -11.05 7.21
C CYS A 273 -4.79 -12.13 7.10
N LYS A 274 -4.89 -13.20 7.88
CA LYS A 274 -3.90 -14.27 7.88
C LYS A 274 -3.87 -14.98 6.53
N ASN A 275 -2.68 -15.08 5.94
CA ASN A 275 -2.42 -15.82 4.71
C ASN A 275 -1.29 -16.85 4.93
N ARG A 276 -1.10 -17.77 3.97
CA ARG A 276 -0.15 -18.90 4.11
C ARG A 276 1.26 -18.47 4.51
N TRP A 277 1.69 -17.29 4.04
CA TRP A 277 3.06 -16.80 4.15
C TRP A 277 3.19 -15.53 4.99
N GLU A 278 2.05 -15.03 5.49
CA GLU A 278 1.91 -13.75 6.19
C GLU A 278 2.51 -12.57 5.40
N VAL A 279 2.39 -12.61 4.07
CA VAL A 279 2.86 -11.56 3.14
C VAL A 279 1.79 -10.50 2.94
N ASN A 280 1.37 -9.88 4.03
CA ASN A 280 0.53 -8.69 3.94
C ASN A 280 1.44 -7.50 3.62
N VAL A 281 1.64 -7.24 2.32
CA VAL A 281 2.62 -6.29 1.79
C VAL A 281 2.01 -5.07 1.11
N SER A 282 0.82 -5.22 0.53
CA SER A 282 0.11 -4.09 -0.07
C SER A 282 -0.37 -3.13 1.03
N PRO A 283 -0.10 -1.81 0.92
CA PRO A 283 -0.64 -0.83 1.84
C PRO A 283 -2.17 -0.77 1.67
N ALA A 284 -2.87 -0.43 2.75
CA ALA A 284 -4.29 -0.14 2.66
C ALA A 284 -4.54 1.12 1.79
N VAL A 285 -5.74 1.23 1.23
CA VAL A 285 -6.21 2.46 0.57
C VAL A 285 -7.38 3.01 1.35
N TYR A 286 -7.32 4.27 1.73
CA TYR A 286 -8.45 4.96 2.33
C TYR A 286 -9.18 5.79 1.28
N ALA A 287 -10.52 5.80 1.28
CA ALA A 287 -11.33 6.74 0.52
C ALA A 287 -12.79 6.70 0.97
N GLY A 288 -13.43 7.87 1.08
CA GLY A 288 -14.88 7.97 1.32
C GLY A 288 -15.34 7.28 2.62
N GLY A 289 -14.52 7.31 3.68
CA GLY A 289 -14.83 6.61 4.93
C GLY A 289 -14.64 5.09 4.89
N CYS A 290 -14.04 4.57 3.83
CA CYS A 290 -13.75 3.15 3.67
C CYS A 290 -12.24 2.89 3.57
N VAL A 291 -11.81 1.73 4.02
CA VAL A 291 -10.44 1.23 3.95
C VAL A 291 -10.45 -0.05 3.11
N PHE A 292 -9.77 -0.04 1.98
CA PHE A 292 -9.55 -1.22 1.16
C PHE A 292 -8.26 -1.92 1.56
N ILE A 293 -8.33 -3.23 1.71
CA ILE A 293 -7.21 -4.11 2.07
C ILE A 293 -7.11 -5.26 1.05
N VAL A 294 -5.88 -5.61 0.69
CA VAL A 294 -5.58 -6.70 -0.24
C VAL A 294 -4.30 -7.41 0.18
N ALA A 295 -4.30 -8.73 0.03
CA ALA A 295 -3.13 -9.56 0.25
C ALA A 295 -3.14 -10.76 -0.72
N PRO A 296 -1.96 -11.27 -1.12
CA PRO A 296 -1.83 -12.50 -1.86
C PRO A 296 -2.11 -13.71 -0.95
N ASP A 297 -2.40 -14.88 -1.56
CA ASP A 297 -2.37 -16.19 -0.88
C ASP A 297 -3.26 -16.31 0.38
N GLY A 298 -4.26 -15.45 0.50
CA GLY A 298 -5.07 -15.28 1.70
C GLY A 298 -6.54 -15.04 1.41
N PRO A 299 -7.27 -14.47 2.39
CA PRO A 299 -8.64 -14.03 2.22
C PRO A 299 -8.79 -13.12 1.00
N ASP A 300 -10.02 -13.00 0.51
CA ASP A 300 -10.34 -12.02 -0.52
C ASP A 300 -9.98 -10.60 -0.08
N ALA A 301 -9.66 -9.77 -1.07
CA ALA A 301 -9.54 -8.34 -0.83
C ALA A 301 -10.89 -7.80 -0.37
N ARG A 302 -10.89 -6.83 0.52
CA ARG A 302 -12.10 -6.31 1.15
C ARG A 302 -12.09 -4.81 1.22
N LEU A 303 -13.26 -4.21 1.00
CA LEU A 303 -13.53 -2.85 1.41
C LEU A 303 -14.22 -2.87 2.77
N LEU A 304 -13.60 -2.19 3.74
CA LEU A 304 -14.08 -2.07 5.10
C LEU A 304 -14.62 -0.66 5.31
N ARG A 305 -15.90 -0.51 5.64
CA ARG A 305 -16.49 0.79 5.99
C ARG A 305 -16.26 1.07 7.46
N LEU A 306 -15.69 2.23 7.75
CA LEU A 306 -15.51 2.71 9.12
C LEU A 306 -16.85 3.31 9.62
N LYS A 307 -17.26 2.91 10.82
CA LYS A 307 -18.44 3.42 11.52
C LYS A 307 -18.04 4.03 12.86
N GLY A 308 -18.73 5.10 13.23
CA GLY A 308 -18.61 5.73 14.55
C GLY A 308 -17.34 6.57 14.69
N ALA A 309 -17.46 7.86 14.39
CA ALA A 309 -16.42 8.85 14.61
C ALA A 309 -17.06 10.26 14.61
N ALA A 310 -17.88 10.56 15.61
CA ALA A 310 -18.27 11.94 15.91
C ALA A 310 -18.35 12.07 17.44
N GLY A 311 -17.50 12.93 18.01
CA GLY A 311 -17.68 13.45 19.37
C GLY A 311 -17.13 12.65 20.56
N ALA A 312 -16.48 11.50 20.40
CA ALA A 312 -15.91 10.78 21.55
C ALA A 312 -14.46 11.20 21.84
N SER A 313 -14.29 12.39 22.44
CA SER A 313 -13.07 12.73 23.17
C SER A 313 -12.99 11.84 24.42
N GLY A 314 -12.04 10.89 24.44
CA GLY A 314 -11.65 10.16 25.65
C GLY A 314 -12.19 8.74 25.85
N GLY A 315 -12.83 8.10 24.84
CA GLY A 315 -13.46 6.78 25.00
C GLY A 315 -12.73 5.57 24.41
N SER A 316 -12.75 4.47 25.17
CA SER A 316 -12.63 3.04 24.81
C SER A 316 -13.17 2.57 23.45
N GLY A 317 -14.37 3.04 23.14
CA GLY A 317 -15.19 2.49 22.07
C GLY A 317 -15.65 3.58 21.12
N GLY A 318 -15.85 3.20 19.87
CA GLY A 318 -16.53 4.06 18.91
C GLY A 318 -16.36 3.62 17.47
N VAL A 319 -15.15 3.21 17.10
CA VAL A 319 -14.87 2.82 15.70
C VAL A 319 -15.15 1.34 15.51
N THR A 320 -16.14 1.01 14.70
CA THR A 320 -16.38 -0.35 14.20
C THR A 320 -16.12 -0.40 12.71
N VAL A 321 -15.84 -1.59 12.20
CA VAL A 321 -15.64 -1.83 10.77
C VAL A 321 -16.66 -2.84 10.29
N GLU A 322 -17.29 -2.55 9.15
CA GLU A 322 -18.14 -3.50 8.44
C GLU A 322 -17.56 -3.78 7.06
N GLU A 323 -17.67 -5.03 6.60
CA GLU A 323 -17.31 -5.36 5.23
C GLU A 323 -18.41 -4.81 4.29
N ALA A 324 -18.01 -3.94 3.36
CA ALA A 324 -18.90 -3.38 2.35
C ALA A 324 -18.98 -4.30 1.12
N TRP A 325 -17.83 -4.84 0.69
CA TRP A 325 -17.75 -5.84 -0.37
C TRP A 325 -16.39 -6.57 -0.30
N ALA A 326 -16.33 -7.73 -0.97
CA ALA A 326 -15.11 -8.52 -1.17
C ALA A 326 -14.80 -8.71 -2.67
N SER A 327 -13.54 -9.00 -2.99
CA SER A 327 -13.05 -9.23 -4.36
C SER A 327 -11.92 -10.25 -4.39
N ASP A 328 -11.84 -11.04 -5.45
CA ASP A 328 -10.76 -11.99 -5.74
C ASP A 328 -9.45 -11.31 -6.19
N LEU A 329 -9.32 -9.98 -6.10
CA LEU A 329 -8.04 -9.29 -6.29
C LEU A 329 -7.04 -9.74 -5.21
N ASP A 330 -5.84 -10.15 -5.61
CA ASP A 330 -4.83 -10.76 -4.73
C ASP A 330 -3.44 -10.13 -4.90
N THR A 331 -3.40 -8.81 -5.04
CA THR A 331 -2.19 -8.03 -5.29
C THR A 331 -1.06 -8.28 -4.27
N LEU A 332 0.17 -8.43 -4.77
CA LEU A 332 1.41 -8.58 -3.99
C LEU A 332 2.11 -7.21 -3.77
N THR A 333 3.35 -7.02 -4.24
CA THR A 333 4.25 -5.90 -3.90
C THR A 333 3.97 -4.62 -4.69
N GLY A 334 3.27 -4.72 -5.81
CA GLY A 334 2.93 -3.59 -6.67
C GLY A 334 1.97 -2.57 -6.05
N GLY A 335 1.19 -3.03 -5.06
CA GLY A 335 0.11 -2.25 -4.47
C GLY A 335 -1.02 -1.95 -5.46
N VAL A 336 -1.93 -1.08 -5.04
CA VAL A 336 -3.06 -0.63 -5.84
C VAL A 336 -3.05 0.90 -5.92
N VAL A 337 -3.60 1.46 -7.00
CA VAL A 337 -3.77 2.91 -7.18
C VAL A 337 -5.26 3.20 -7.30
N LEU A 338 -5.80 4.07 -6.45
CA LEU A 338 -7.19 4.52 -6.53
C LEU A 338 -7.22 5.93 -7.14
N VAL A 339 -7.91 6.08 -8.27
CA VAL A 339 -8.06 7.37 -8.96
C VAL A 339 -9.50 7.49 -9.44
N ASP A 340 -10.16 8.60 -9.11
CA ASP A 340 -11.51 8.95 -9.59
C ASP A 340 -12.53 7.80 -9.43
N GLY A 341 -12.47 7.13 -8.28
CA GLY A 341 -13.35 6.01 -7.93
C GLY A 341 -13.03 4.67 -8.59
N VAL A 342 -11.91 4.56 -9.30
CA VAL A 342 -11.41 3.33 -9.92
C VAL A 342 -10.14 2.86 -9.23
N LEU A 343 -10.20 1.64 -8.70
CA LEU A 343 -9.06 0.95 -8.12
C LEU A 343 -8.35 0.13 -9.20
N TYR A 344 -7.10 0.45 -9.49
CA TYR A 344 -6.23 -0.28 -10.40
C TYR A 344 -5.28 -1.17 -9.60
N GLY A 345 -5.30 -2.47 -9.88
CA GLY A 345 -4.46 -3.44 -9.17
C GLY A 345 -4.05 -4.61 -10.05
N ALA A 346 -2.83 -5.10 -9.84
CA ALA A 346 -2.34 -6.31 -10.49
C ALA A 346 -2.80 -7.58 -9.75
N GLY A 347 -3.13 -8.63 -10.51
CA GLY A 347 -3.36 -9.97 -9.97
C GLY A 347 -2.05 -10.73 -9.75
N TYR A 348 -2.01 -11.58 -8.72
CA TYR A 348 -0.85 -12.39 -8.40
C TYR A 348 -1.01 -13.85 -8.84
N ARG A 349 -1.90 -14.61 -8.19
CA ARG A 349 -2.14 -16.04 -8.46
C ARG A 349 -3.54 -16.30 -8.97
N LYS A 350 -4.57 -15.65 -8.40
CA LYS A 350 -5.99 -15.81 -8.77
C LYS A 350 -6.26 -15.39 -10.22
N PHE A 351 -5.57 -14.37 -10.71
CA PHE A 351 -5.50 -14.04 -12.13
C PHE A 351 -4.12 -13.48 -12.51
N ARG A 352 -3.90 -13.20 -13.80
CA ARG A 352 -2.70 -12.51 -14.31
C ARG A 352 -3.12 -11.26 -15.05
N GLY A 353 -2.35 -10.20 -14.90
CA GLY A 353 -2.60 -8.91 -15.52
C GLY A 353 -3.14 -7.87 -14.53
N TRP A 354 -3.85 -6.88 -15.07
CA TRP A 354 -4.35 -5.72 -14.34
C TRP A 354 -5.88 -5.68 -14.34
N ARG A 355 -6.45 -5.19 -13.24
CA ARG A 355 -7.89 -5.04 -13.08
C ARG A 355 -8.23 -3.61 -12.70
N ALA A 356 -9.24 -3.07 -13.35
CA ALA A 356 -9.93 -1.86 -12.92
C ALA A 356 -11.21 -2.26 -12.18
N THR A 357 -11.30 -1.88 -10.91
CA THR A 357 -12.43 -2.19 -10.03
C THR A 357 -13.13 -0.89 -9.65
N ASP A 358 -14.44 -0.85 -9.78
CA ASP A 358 -15.24 0.24 -9.24
C ASP A 358 -15.16 0.21 -7.70
N PHE A 359 -14.57 1.24 -7.10
CA PHE A 359 -14.26 1.25 -5.67
C PHE A 359 -15.52 1.23 -4.79
N THR A 360 -16.62 1.82 -5.27
CA THR A 360 -17.87 1.87 -4.49
C THR A 360 -18.57 0.52 -4.45
N THR A 361 -18.59 -0.17 -5.59
CA THR A 361 -19.40 -1.38 -5.76
C THR A 361 -18.61 -2.69 -5.71
N GLY A 362 -17.29 -2.65 -5.82
CA GLY A 362 -16.43 -3.84 -5.94
C GLY A 362 -16.52 -4.54 -7.30
N LYS A 363 -17.33 -4.01 -8.24
CA LYS A 363 -17.49 -4.62 -9.56
C LYS A 363 -16.25 -4.38 -10.41
N THR A 364 -15.80 -5.43 -11.09
CA THR A 364 -14.78 -5.31 -12.14
C THR A 364 -15.36 -4.48 -13.28
N ARG A 365 -14.68 -3.39 -13.66
CA ARG A 365 -14.97 -2.62 -14.88
C ARG A 365 -14.38 -3.34 -16.09
N TYR A 366 -13.12 -3.72 -16.00
CA TYR A 366 -12.44 -4.56 -16.99
C TYR A 366 -11.21 -5.25 -16.40
N GLN A 367 -10.67 -6.22 -17.15
CA GLN A 367 -9.38 -6.86 -16.90
C GLN A 367 -8.53 -6.82 -18.17
N ALA A 368 -7.25 -6.51 -18.01
CA ALA A 368 -6.25 -6.57 -19.07
C ALA A 368 -5.25 -7.67 -18.73
N GLY A 369 -4.97 -8.58 -19.69
CA GLY A 369 -4.01 -9.68 -19.48
C GLY A 369 -2.54 -9.22 -19.44
N GLU A 370 -2.27 -8.01 -19.92
CA GLU A 370 -0.96 -7.38 -19.92
C GLU A 370 -1.04 -5.94 -19.40
N PRO A 371 0.04 -5.39 -18.82
CA PRO A 371 1.30 -6.07 -18.51
C PRO A 371 1.15 -7.11 -17.38
N ASP A 372 2.21 -7.83 -17.05
CA ASP A 372 2.23 -8.69 -15.85
C ASP A 372 2.18 -7.86 -14.55
N SER A 373 2.26 -8.55 -13.40
CA SER A 373 2.29 -7.89 -12.08
C SER A 373 3.46 -6.93 -12.00
N GLY A 374 3.25 -5.80 -11.34
CA GLY A 374 4.21 -4.72 -11.26
C GLY A 374 3.74 -3.62 -10.35
N SER A 375 4.61 -2.66 -10.09
CA SER A 375 4.30 -1.44 -9.35
C SER A 375 3.82 -0.36 -10.31
N ALA A 376 2.91 0.50 -9.85
CA ALA A 376 2.40 1.61 -10.65
C ALA A 376 2.41 2.94 -9.90
N ILE A 377 2.61 4.00 -10.68
CA ILE A 377 2.34 5.38 -10.31
C ILE A 377 1.34 5.96 -11.32
N TRP A 378 0.37 6.73 -10.83
CA TRP A 378 -0.52 7.51 -11.70
C TRP A 378 0.07 8.89 -11.94
N ALA A 379 0.12 9.34 -13.19
CA ALA A 379 0.45 10.71 -13.53
C ALA A 379 -0.22 11.13 -14.84
N ASP A 380 -0.71 12.37 -14.88
CA ASP A 380 -1.29 13.00 -16.08
C ASP A 380 -2.24 12.10 -16.91
N GLY A 381 -3.19 11.45 -16.22
CA GLY A 381 -4.24 10.63 -16.83
C GLY A 381 -3.79 9.22 -17.25
N ARG A 382 -2.62 8.77 -16.80
CA ARG A 382 -2.00 7.50 -17.21
C ARG A 382 -1.43 6.74 -16.04
N LEU A 383 -1.41 5.41 -16.18
CA LEU A 383 -0.65 4.50 -15.34
C LEU A 383 0.75 4.30 -15.94
N TYR A 384 1.76 4.53 -15.12
CA TYR A 384 3.15 4.21 -15.39
C TYR A 384 3.45 2.91 -14.64
N VAL A 385 3.46 1.80 -15.36
CA VAL A 385 3.56 0.45 -14.79
C VAL A 385 4.95 -0.12 -15.02
N LEU A 386 5.67 -0.41 -13.94
CA LEU A 386 6.92 -1.16 -13.98
C LEU A 386 6.63 -2.62 -13.63
N SER A 387 6.63 -3.45 -14.67
CA SER A 387 6.46 -4.89 -14.59
C SER A 387 7.58 -5.55 -13.80
N GLU A 388 7.24 -6.58 -13.02
CA GLU A 388 8.19 -7.43 -12.29
C GLU A 388 9.23 -8.09 -13.20
N SER A 389 8.88 -8.32 -14.46
CA SER A 389 9.75 -8.87 -15.51
C SER A 389 10.68 -7.84 -16.17
N GLY A 390 10.54 -6.54 -15.86
CA GLY A 390 11.40 -5.48 -16.41
C GLY A 390 10.79 -4.45 -17.35
N PRO A 391 9.71 -4.74 -18.11
CA PRO A 391 9.08 -3.73 -18.95
C PRO A 391 8.55 -2.54 -18.15
N MET A 392 8.79 -1.33 -18.65
CA MET A 392 8.12 -0.11 -18.21
C MET A 392 7.08 0.26 -19.27
N SER A 393 5.82 0.38 -18.86
CA SER A 393 4.68 0.65 -19.75
C SER A 393 3.97 1.94 -19.34
N LEU A 394 3.56 2.72 -20.34
CA LEU A 394 2.67 3.87 -20.19
C LEU A 394 1.29 3.46 -20.70
N LEU A 395 0.30 3.43 -19.82
CA LEU A 395 -1.03 2.92 -20.11
C LEU A 395 -2.08 3.99 -19.84
N LYS A 396 -3.00 4.20 -20.78
CA LYS A 396 -4.15 5.09 -20.61
C LYS A 396 -5.40 4.25 -20.33
N PRO A 397 -6.05 4.39 -19.17
CA PRO A 397 -7.35 3.77 -18.94
C PRO A 397 -8.41 4.24 -19.93
N THR A 398 -9.18 3.31 -20.44
CA THR A 398 -10.40 3.54 -21.21
C THR A 398 -11.63 3.07 -20.42
N ALA A 399 -12.81 3.06 -21.04
CA ALA A 399 -14.02 2.51 -20.42
C ALA A 399 -13.94 0.99 -20.20
N ASP A 400 -13.17 0.30 -21.04
CA ASP A 400 -13.18 -1.16 -21.21
C ASP A 400 -11.77 -1.79 -21.22
N GLY A 401 -10.70 -1.01 -21.05
CA GLY A 401 -9.33 -1.53 -21.08
C GLY A 401 -8.23 -0.51 -20.74
N LEU A 402 -7.01 -0.88 -21.13
CA LEU A 402 -5.79 -0.10 -20.98
C LEU A 402 -5.13 0.06 -22.35
N ASP A 403 -5.14 1.28 -22.90
CA ASP A 403 -4.45 1.57 -24.15
C ASP A 403 -2.95 1.74 -23.90
N ALA A 404 -2.13 0.95 -24.61
CA ALA A 404 -0.68 1.08 -24.57
C ALA A 404 -0.23 2.36 -25.29
N CYS A 405 0.25 3.34 -24.51
CA CYS A 405 0.77 4.61 -25.01
C CYS A 405 2.30 4.61 -25.17
N GLY A 406 2.98 3.56 -24.72
CA GLY A 406 4.43 3.45 -24.79
C GLY A 406 4.95 2.30 -23.95
N ARG A 407 6.09 1.73 -24.36
CA ARG A 407 6.76 0.64 -23.64
C ARG A 407 8.25 0.66 -23.93
N PHE A 408 9.07 0.37 -22.92
CA PHE A 408 10.47 0.02 -23.10
C PHE A 408 10.91 -0.99 -22.05
N ASP A 409 11.98 -1.74 -22.30
CA ASP A 409 12.53 -2.70 -21.35
C ASP A 409 13.59 -2.01 -20.47
N LEU A 410 13.35 -1.87 -19.17
CA LEU A 410 14.32 -1.29 -18.23
C LEU A 410 15.56 -2.18 -18.08
N VAL A 411 15.33 -3.49 -18.16
CA VAL A 411 16.34 -4.53 -18.05
C VAL A 411 16.17 -5.52 -19.19
N PRO A 412 17.24 -6.20 -19.63
CA PRO A 412 17.13 -7.24 -20.64
C PRO A 412 16.09 -8.31 -20.23
N PRO A 413 15.22 -8.76 -21.15
CA PRO A 413 14.22 -9.78 -20.86
C PRO A 413 14.86 -11.04 -20.25
N ALA A 414 14.34 -11.45 -19.09
CA ALA A 414 14.79 -12.64 -18.39
C ALA A 414 13.56 -13.46 -17.95
N PRO A 415 13.08 -14.43 -18.76
CA PRO A 415 11.75 -15.04 -18.59
C PRO A 415 11.44 -15.66 -17.22
N LYS A 416 12.46 -15.99 -16.42
CA LYS A 416 12.31 -16.58 -15.09
C LYS A 416 12.59 -15.59 -13.94
N LYS A 417 13.00 -14.36 -14.24
CA LYS A 417 13.38 -13.36 -13.26
C LYS A 417 12.25 -12.34 -13.12
N ARG A 418 11.58 -12.36 -11.96
CA ARG A 418 10.44 -11.49 -11.62
C ARG A 418 10.73 -10.72 -10.34
N ASP A 419 11.76 -9.88 -10.41
CA ASP A 419 12.31 -9.20 -9.25
C ASP A 419 12.38 -7.67 -9.41
N VAL A 420 11.71 -7.09 -10.40
CA VAL A 420 11.57 -5.63 -10.45
C VAL A 420 10.42 -5.19 -9.54
N TRP A 421 10.72 -4.99 -8.26
CA TRP A 421 9.75 -4.55 -7.24
C TRP A 421 9.72 -3.07 -6.86
N PRO A 422 10.75 -2.24 -7.11
CA PRO A 422 10.69 -0.82 -6.79
C PRO A 422 9.50 -0.13 -7.48
N HIS A 423 8.93 0.86 -6.81
CA HIS A 423 7.87 1.71 -7.36
C HIS A 423 8.50 2.84 -8.19
N PRO A 424 7.98 3.13 -9.40
CA PRO A 424 8.39 4.29 -10.17
C PRO A 424 8.12 5.59 -9.42
N VAL A 425 8.98 6.59 -9.63
CA VAL A 425 8.82 7.93 -9.07
C VAL A 425 8.85 8.95 -10.18
N ILE A 426 7.93 9.91 -10.13
CA ILE A 426 7.89 11.04 -11.06
C ILE A 426 8.01 12.33 -10.25
N LEU A 427 9.00 13.15 -10.61
CA LEU A 427 9.16 14.49 -10.08
C LEU A 427 9.83 15.42 -11.11
N ASP A 428 9.29 16.62 -11.28
CA ASP A 428 9.73 17.68 -12.19
C ASP A 428 9.91 17.20 -13.64
N GLY A 429 8.95 16.40 -14.10
CA GLY A 429 8.92 15.81 -15.43
C GLY A 429 9.98 14.75 -15.66
N ARG A 430 10.52 14.18 -14.59
CA ARG A 430 11.53 13.11 -14.65
C ARG A 430 10.98 11.83 -14.03
N LEU A 431 11.15 10.72 -14.74
CA LEU A 431 10.81 9.38 -14.29
C LEU A 431 12.06 8.68 -13.76
N TYR A 432 12.02 8.27 -12.49
CA TYR A 432 13.11 7.57 -11.80
C TYR A 432 12.76 6.09 -11.63
N LEU A 433 13.63 5.20 -12.10
CA LEU A 433 13.41 3.76 -12.08
C LEU A 433 14.62 3.05 -11.46
N ARG A 434 14.35 2.24 -10.44
CA ARG A 434 15.35 1.44 -9.72
C ARG A 434 15.33 0.01 -10.24
N TYR A 435 16.51 -0.57 -10.43
CA TYR A 435 16.69 -2.02 -10.54
C TYR A 435 17.99 -2.45 -9.89
N HIS A 436 17.90 -3.14 -8.74
CA HIS A 436 19.05 -3.59 -7.94
C HIS A 436 20.14 -2.54 -7.85
N ASP A 437 21.29 -2.75 -8.49
CA ASP A 437 22.46 -1.89 -8.42
C ASP A 437 22.31 -0.55 -9.17
N THR A 438 21.24 -0.36 -9.94
CA THR A 438 21.10 0.77 -10.86
C THR A 438 19.90 1.67 -10.55
N LEU A 439 20.06 2.96 -10.84
CA LEU A 439 18.99 3.95 -10.83
C LEU A 439 19.05 4.74 -12.14
N TRP A 440 17.92 4.84 -12.81
CA TRP A 440 17.80 5.48 -14.12
C TRP A 440 16.88 6.67 -14.02
N CYS A 441 17.18 7.74 -14.75
CA CYS A 441 16.34 8.92 -14.86
C CYS A 441 15.99 9.17 -16.33
N TYR A 442 14.71 9.36 -16.62
CA TYR A 442 14.20 9.62 -17.97
C TYR A 442 13.43 10.93 -18.01
N ASP A 443 13.49 11.63 -19.14
CA ASP A 443 12.72 12.86 -19.39
C ASP A 443 11.33 12.50 -19.91
N VAL A 444 10.30 12.78 -19.11
CA VAL A 444 8.90 12.50 -19.44
C VAL A 444 8.08 13.78 -19.62
N ARG A 445 8.72 14.94 -19.78
CA ARG A 445 8.03 16.19 -20.08
C ARG A 445 7.42 16.17 -21.48
N GLY A 446 6.16 16.57 -21.54
CA GLY A 446 5.48 16.97 -22.77
C GLY A 446 6.10 18.22 -23.36
N LYS A 447 5.82 18.45 -24.65
CA LYS A 447 6.19 19.68 -25.35
C LYS A 447 5.26 20.83 -25.01
#